data_AF-A0AAD1SYH4-F1
#
_entry.id   AF-A0AAD1SYH4-F1
#
_cell.length_a   1.000
_cell.length_b   1.000
_cell.length_c   1.000
_cell.angle_alpha   90.00
_cell.angle_beta   90.00
_cell.angle_gamma   90.00
#
_symmetry.space_group_name_H-M   'P 1'
#
loop_
_entity.id
_entity.type
_entity.pdbx_description
1 polymer ?
#
loop_
_entity_poly.entity_id
_entity_poly.type
_entity_poly.pdbx_seq_one_letter_code
_entity_poly.pdbx_strand_id
1 'polypeptide(L)'
;MRCWPNRTAIREEIMEVQRDLTALERRVEELEADRAQTQQHQQASNTSTTRQGNVILELRRQVEDLDNRGMRNNICIRGLPESAEESFTLKDIIMRKARPQQAIDFLNAQVSLFQDLSSLTLEARRALRWLTRLLQEKRIPYKWGFSFSLQARVDNAWHVVR
;
A
#
# COMPACT_ATOMS: atom_id res chain seq x y z
N MET A 1 46.03 -31.49 54.03
CA MET A 1 46.98 -31.98 53.02
C MET A 1 46.39 -31.69 51.65
N ARG A 2 47.02 -30.85 50.83
CA ARG A 2 46.57 -30.60 49.45
C ARG A 2 47.30 -31.59 48.54
N CYS A 3 46.59 -32.61 48.07
CA CYS A 3 47.11 -33.54 47.08
C CYS A 3 47.11 -32.82 45.72
N TRP A 4 48.29 -32.64 45.14
CA TRP A 4 48.43 -32.09 43.79
C TRP A 4 48.00 -33.14 42.76
N PRO A 5 47.31 -32.74 41.69
CA PRO A 5 46.89 -33.68 40.65
C PRO A 5 48.09 -34.39 40.02
N ASN A 6 47.96 -35.70 39.81
CA ASN A 6 48.98 -36.54 39.18
C ASN A 6 49.14 -36.15 37.70
N ARG A 7 50.38 -36.03 37.22
CA ARG A 7 50.72 -35.59 35.85
C ARG A 7 50.02 -36.39 34.74
N THR A 8 49.69 -37.65 35.00
CA THR A 8 48.97 -38.53 34.07
C THR A 8 47.49 -38.15 33.95
N ALA A 9 46.82 -37.85 35.06
CA ALA A 9 45.41 -37.42 35.08
C ALA A 9 45.23 -36.10 34.31
N ILE A 10 46.14 -35.14 34.52
CA ILE A 10 46.14 -33.87 33.78
C ILE A 10 46.30 -34.11 32.27
N ARG A 11 47.12 -35.09 31.85
CA ARG A 11 47.30 -35.41 30.43
C ARG A 11 46.05 -36.05 29.82
N GLU A 12 45.36 -36.90 30.55
CA GLU A 12 44.12 -37.53 30.10
C GLU A 12 43.01 -36.49 29.90
N GLU A 13 42.82 -35.59 30.86
CA GLU A 13 41.88 -34.47 30.75
C GLU A 13 42.23 -33.55 29.55
N ILE A 14 43.51 -33.25 29.34
CA ILE A 14 43.95 -32.47 28.15
C ILE A 14 43.60 -33.20 26.85
N MET A 15 43.80 -34.51 26.78
CA MET A 15 43.45 -35.28 25.58
C MET A 15 41.93 -35.34 25.36
N GLU A 16 41.14 -35.39 26.42
CA GLU A 16 39.67 -35.34 26.34
C GLU A 16 39.20 -33.97 25.82
N VAL A 17 39.71 -32.88 26.39
CA VAL A 17 39.42 -31.51 25.91
C VAL A 17 39.85 -31.31 24.46
N GLN A 18 40.97 -31.91 24.03
CA GLN A 18 41.38 -31.86 22.63
C GLN A 18 40.41 -32.60 21.70
N ARG A 19 39.87 -33.74 22.12
CA ARG A 19 38.84 -34.46 21.33
C ARG A 19 37.57 -33.65 21.23
N ASP A 20 37.11 -33.07 22.34
CA ASP A 20 35.92 -32.22 22.37
C ASP A 20 36.10 -30.98 21.50
N LEU A 21 37.30 -30.37 21.51
CA LEU A 21 37.62 -29.24 20.65
C LEU A 21 37.47 -29.60 19.17
N THR A 22 38.06 -30.73 18.74
CA THR A 22 37.94 -31.18 17.34
C THR A 22 36.51 -31.56 16.96
N ALA A 23 35.71 -32.06 17.91
CA ALA A 23 34.30 -32.35 17.68
C ALA A 23 33.47 -31.07 17.55
N LEU A 24 33.78 -30.03 18.35
CA LEU A 24 33.15 -28.72 18.26
C LEU A 24 33.52 -28.01 16.95
N GLU A 25 34.78 -28.08 16.51
CA GLU A 25 35.23 -27.52 15.23
C GLU A 25 34.38 -28.07 14.07
N ARG A 26 34.23 -29.39 13.96
CA ARG A 26 33.41 -30.03 12.92
C ARG A 26 31.95 -29.59 12.98
N ARG A 27 31.38 -29.52 14.18
CA ARG A 27 29.98 -29.07 14.36
C ARG A 27 29.80 -27.61 13.96
N VAL A 28 30.79 -26.76 14.19
CA VAL A 28 30.75 -25.36 13.77
C VAL A 28 30.81 -25.27 12.25
N GLU A 29 31.69 -26.04 11.59
CA GLU A 29 31.75 -26.09 10.12
C GLU A 29 30.41 -26.53 9.49
N GLU A 30 29.79 -27.58 10.05
CA GLU A 30 28.46 -28.05 9.62
C GLU A 30 27.39 -26.96 9.79
N LEU A 31 27.34 -26.31 10.96
CA LEU A 31 26.39 -25.24 11.24
C LEU A 31 26.59 -24.00 10.35
N GLU A 32 27.84 -23.67 10.02
CA GLU A 32 28.16 -22.58 9.12
C GLU A 32 27.72 -22.89 7.68
N ALA A 33 27.91 -24.13 7.22
CA ALA A 33 27.43 -24.57 5.92
C ALA A 33 25.88 -24.54 5.84
N ASP A 34 25.19 -25.07 6.84
CA ASP A 34 23.73 -25.07 6.93
C ASP A 34 23.18 -23.63 6.98
N ARG A 35 23.85 -22.74 7.72
CA ARG A 35 23.51 -21.33 7.78
C ARG A 35 23.66 -20.66 6.43
N ALA A 36 24.75 -20.93 5.70
CA ALA A 36 24.97 -20.37 4.37
C ALA A 36 23.87 -20.81 3.39
N GLN A 37 23.49 -22.09 3.40
CA GLN A 37 22.40 -22.62 2.58
C GLN A 37 21.05 -21.98 2.95
N THR A 38 20.74 -21.92 4.25
CA THR A 38 19.49 -21.31 4.74
C THR A 38 19.41 -19.84 4.36
N GLN A 39 20.52 -19.10 4.46
CA GLN A 39 20.59 -17.71 4.06
C GLN A 39 20.35 -17.52 2.55
N GLN A 40 20.88 -18.41 1.72
CA GLN A 40 20.63 -18.39 0.27
C GLN A 40 19.15 -18.65 -0.05
N HIS A 41 18.54 -19.66 0.59
CA HIS A 41 17.11 -19.94 0.43
C HIS A 41 16.25 -18.75 0.89
N GLN A 42 16.60 -18.12 2.01
CA GLN A 42 15.89 -16.94 2.51
C GLN A 42 15.99 -15.76 1.54
N GLN A 43 17.17 -15.51 0.97
CA GLN A 43 17.37 -14.47 -0.03
C GLN A 43 16.52 -14.73 -1.28
N ALA A 44 16.55 -15.96 -1.80
CA ALA A 44 15.73 -16.35 -2.95
C ALA A 44 14.23 -16.14 -2.66
N SER A 45 13.76 -16.57 -1.49
CA SER A 45 12.37 -16.39 -1.07
C SER A 45 11.99 -14.91 -0.97
N ASN A 46 12.82 -14.09 -0.31
CA ASN A 46 12.59 -12.64 -0.17
C ASN A 46 12.50 -11.94 -1.52
N THR A 47 13.36 -12.31 -2.49
CA THR A 47 13.29 -11.74 -3.84
C THR A 47 11.99 -12.12 -4.55
N SER A 48 11.51 -13.35 -4.38
CA SER A 48 10.23 -13.79 -4.90
C SER A 48 9.06 -13.04 -4.26
N THR A 49 9.05 -12.91 -2.94
CA THR A 49 8.02 -12.14 -2.21
C THR A 49 7.98 -10.68 -2.65
N THR A 50 9.15 -10.07 -2.87
CA THR A 50 9.24 -8.69 -3.39
C THR A 50 8.63 -8.59 -4.79
N ARG A 51 8.96 -9.52 -5.68
CA ARG A 51 8.40 -9.58 -7.04
C ARG A 51 6.89 -9.77 -6.99
N GLN A 52 6.40 -10.68 -6.16
CA GLN A 52 4.97 -10.92 -5.97
C GLN A 52 4.25 -9.67 -5.44
N GLY A 53 4.86 -8.97 -4.47
CA GLY A 53 4.32 -7.71 -3.95
C GLY A 53 4.15 -6.65 -5.05
N ASN A 54 5.14 -6.51 -5.94
CA ASN A 54 5.07 -5.59 -7.07
C ASN A 54 3.98 -5.98 -8.08
N VAL A 55 3.83 -7.28 -8.37
CA VAL A 55 2.76 -7.77 -9.27
C VAL A 55 1.39 -7.54 -8.65
N ILE A 56 1.22 -7.80 -7.35
CA ILE A 56 -0.04 -7.54 -6.64
C ILE A 56 -0.41 -6.06 -6.69
N LEU A 57 0.57 -5.16 -6.49
CA LEU A 57 0.36 -3.71 -6.61
C LEU A 57 -0.11 -3.33 -8.01
N GLU A 58 0.54 -3.85 -9.06
CA GLU A 58 0.17 -3.57 -10.43
C GLU A 58 -1.23 -4.10 -10.79
N LEU A 59 -1.55 -5.34 -10.38
CA LEU A 59 -2.87 -5.92 -10.61
C LEU A 59 -3.97 -5.14 -9.88
N ARG A 60 -3.73 -4.72 -8.63
CA ARG A 60 -4.67 -3.86 -7.90
C ARG A 60 -4.93 -2.55 -8.64
N ARG A 61 -3.89 -1.92 -9.19
CA ARG A 61 -4.02 -0.71 -10.01
C ARG A 61 -4.87 -0.95 -11.26
N GLN A 62 -4.68 -2.09 -11.92
CA GLN A 62 -5.44 -2.44 -13.12
C GLN A 62 -6.92 -2.73 -12.82
N VAL A 63 -7.21 -3.47 -11.75
CA VAL A 63 -8.60 -3.73 -11.31
C VAL A 63 -9.30 -2.42 -10.96
N GLU A 64 -8.64 -1.55 -10.19
CA GLU A 64 -9.17 -0.22 -9.86
C GLU A 64 -9.46 0.62 -11.12
N ASP A 65 -8.60 0.52 -12.14
CA ASP A 65 -8.79 1.21 -13.41
C ASP A 65 -10.05 0.71 -14.14
N LEU A 66 -10.23 -0.62 -14.21
CA LEU A 66 -11.39 -1.24 -14.83
C LEU A 66 -12.69 -0.88 -14.12
N ASP A 67 -12.69 -0.93 -12.78
CA ASP A 67 -13.84 -0.53 -11.96
C ASP A 67 -14.22 0.92 -12.25
N ASN A 68 -13.25 1.84 -12.21
CA ASN A 68 -13.50 3.25 -12.45
C ASN A 68 -13.94 3.54 -13.90
N ARG A 69 -13.49 2.74 -14.89
CA ARG A 69 -13.99 2.82 -16.27
C ARG A 69 -15.45 2.38 -16.36
N GLY A 70 -15.82 1.29 -15.68
CA GLY A 70 -17.20 0.82 -15.59
C GLY A 70 -18.13 1.85 -14.94
N MET A 71 -17.66 2.52 -13.90
CA MET A 71 -18.41 3.57 -13.19
C MET A 71 -18.33 4.96 -13.84
N ARG A 72 -17.56 5.11 -14.93
CA ARG A 72 -17.26 6.43 -15.52
C ARG A 72 -18.51 7.19 -15.95
N ASN A 73 -19.61 6.51 -16.24
CA ASN A 73 -20.87 7.14 -16.63
C ASN A 73 -21.91 7.19 -15.48
N ASN A 74 -21.59 6.69 -14.30
CA ASN A 74 -22.51 6.63 -13.16
C ASN A 74 -22.45 7.90 -12.29
N ILE A 75 -23.60 8.42 -11.85
CA ILE A 75 -23.67 9.51 -10.86
C ILE A 75 -24.25 8.94 -9.57
N CYS A 76 -23.62 9.24 -8.44
CA CYS A 76 -24.18 8.96 -7.13
C CYS A 76 -25.03 10.16 -6.69
N ILE A 77 -26.31 9.93 -6.44
CA ILE A 77 -27.25 10.94 -5.95
C ILE A 77 -27.61 10.63 -4.51
N ARG A 78 -27.44 11.57 -3.59
CA ARG A 78 -27.81 11.41 -2.18
C ARG A 78 -28.96 12.33 -1.82
N GLY A 79 -29.93 11.83 -1.06
CA GLY A 79 -31.07 12.60 -0.55
C GLY A 79 -32.30 12.60 -1.46
N LEU A 80 -32.34 11.76 -2.51
CA LEU A 80 -33.54 11.59 -3.33
C LEU A 80 -34.63 10.84 -2.54
N PRO A 81 -35.90 11.29 -2.58
CA PRO A 81 -37.03 10.52 -2.07
C PRO A 81 -37.31 9.30 -2.98
N GLU A 82 -37.80 8.20 -2.39
CA GLU A 82 -38.02 6.91 -3.05
C GLU A 82 -39.01 6.99 -4.24
N SER A 83 -39.82 8.04 -4.31
CA SER A 83 -40.83 8.26 -5.36
C SER A 83 -40.28 8.79 -6.69
N ALA A 84 -38.97 8.96 -6.85
CA ALA A 84 -38.37 9.58 -8.02
C ALA A 84 -37.71 8.53 -8.95
N GLU A 85 -38.43 8.10 -9.99
CA GLU A 85 -37.94 7.16 -11.01
C GLU A 85 -37.71 7.89 -12.36
N GLU A 86 -36.52 8.41 -12.59
CA GLU A 86 -36.15 8.97 -13.91
C GLU A 86 -34.70 8.61 -14.31
N SER A 87 -34.50 8.38 -15.62
CA SER A 87 -33.21 8.01 -16.22
C SER A 87 -32.57 9.22 -16.91
N PHE A 88 -31.28 9.47 -16.63
CA PHE A 88 -30.58 10.64 -17.16
C PHE A 88 -29.28 10.27 -17.86
N THR A 89 -29.18 10.61 -19.14
CA THR A 89 -28.01 10.36 -20.02
C THR A 89 -27.02 11.53 -20.09
N LEU A 90 -27.21 12.61 -19.33
CA LEU A 90 -26.44 13.87 -19.42
C LEU A 90 -25.46 14.12 -18.25
N LYS A 91 -24.71 13.09 -17.82
CA LYS A 91 -23.88 13.13 -16.60
C LYS A 91 -22.94 14.34 -16.48
N ASP A 92 -22.12 14.61 -17.49
CA ASP A 92 -21.07 15.63 -17.36
C ASP A 92 -21.62 17.06 -17.28
N ILE A 93 -22.75 17.31 -17.95
CA ILE A 93 -23.44 18.60 -17.90
C ILE A 93 -24.09 18.79 -16.54
N ILE A 94 -24.75 17.74 -16.03
CA ILE A 94 -25.38 17.72 -14.71
C ILE A 94 -24.32 17.98 -13.62
N MET A 95 -23.22 17.22 -13.64
CA MET A 95 -22.14 17.39 -12.66
C MET A 95 -21.47 18.76 -12.73
N ARG A 96 -21.34 19.38 -13.92
CA ARG A 96 -20.77 20.72 -14.06
C ARG A 96 -21.70 21.79 -13.47
N LYS A 97 -23.01 21.68 -13.66
CA LYS A 97 -24.00 22.61 -13.10
C LYS A 97 -24.23 22.41 -11.59
N ALA A 98 -24.17 21.18 -11.11
CA ALA A 98 -24.44 20.85 -9.70
C ALA A 98 -23.27 21.15 -8.75
N ARG A 99 -22.02 21.01 -9.21
CA ARG A 99 -20.82 21.31 -8.40
C ARG A 99 -20.83 22.68 -7.70
N PRO A 100 -21.16 23.80 -8.37
CA PRO A 100 -21.24 25.10 -7.71
C PRO A 100 -22.43 25.23 -6.75
N GLN A 101 -23.52 24.50 -6.99
CA GLN A 101 -24.73 24.58 -6.17
C GLN A 101 -24.58 23.81 -4.85
N GLN A 102 -23.73 22.77 -4.79
CA GLN A 102 -23.44 21.89 -3.63
C GLN A 102 -24.63 21.09 -3.06
N ALA A 103 -25.80 21.71 -2.94
CA ALA A 103 -27.07 21.12 -2.57
C ALA A 103 -28.17 21.65 -3.50
N ILE A 104 -29.03 20.75 -3.97
CA ILE A 104 -30.13 21.04 -4.88
C ILE A 104 -31.43 20.70 -4.15
N ASP A 105 -32.34 21.67 -4.08
CA ASP A 105 -33.70 21.44 -3.59
C ASP A 105 -34.50 20.64 -4.62
N PHE A 106 -34.95 19.45 -4.24
CA PHE A 106 -35.81 18.61 -5.05
C PHE A 106 -36.87 17.93 -4.18
N LEU A 107 -38.16 18.17 -4.47
CA LEU A 107 -39.29 17.60 -3.72
C LEU A 107 -39.16 17.78 -2.18
N ASN A 108 -38.80 18.98 -1.73
CA ASN A 108 -38.52 19.31 -0.32
C ASN A 108 -37.38 18.51 0.33
N ALA A 109 -36.53 17.87 -0.47
CA ALA A 109 -35.32 17.20 -0.02
C ALA A 109 -34.06 17.89 -0.57
N GLN A 110 -33.03 17.98 0.28
CA GLN A 110 -31.72 18.50 -0.11
C GLN A 110 -30.90 17.37 -0.74
N VAL A 111 -30.62 17.52 -2.04
CA VAL A 111 -29.94 16.50 -2.84
C VAL A 111 -28.51 16.94 -3.18
N SER A 112 -27.55 16.02 -3.05
CA SER A 112 -26.15 16.24 -3.49
C SER A 112 -25.71 15.21 -4.53
N LEU A 113 -25.00 15.68 -5.56
CA LEU A 113 -24.50 14.84 -6.66
C LEU A 113 -23.00 14.59 -6.53
N PHE A 114 -22.59 13.33 -6.66
CA PHE A 114 -21.20 12.88 -6.58
C PHE A 114 -20.83 12.02 -7.80
N GLN A 115 -19.54 12.01 -8.12
CA GLN A 115 -19.04 11.00 -9.05
C GLN A 115 -19.07 9.65 -8.36
N ASP A 116 -19.56 8.64 -9.07
CA ASP A 116 -19.39 7.25 -8.66
C ASP A 116 -17.93 6.83 -8.91
N LEU A 117 -17.30 6.28 -7.87
CA LEU A 117 -15.87 5.96 -7.83
C LEU A 117 -15.68 4.70 -7.01
N SER A 118 -14.65 3.92 -7.32
CA SER A 118 -14.33 2.72 -6.55
C SER A 118 -14.03 3.06 -5.09
N SER A 119 -14.28 2.10 -4.19
CA SER A 119 -13.99 2.23 -2.76
C SER A 119 -12.52 2.56 -2.51
N LEU A 120 -11.60 1.92 -3.25
CA LEU A 120 -10.16 2.16 -3.19
C LEU A 120 -9.81 3.60 -3.60
N THR A 121 -10.40 4.10 -4.69
CA THR A 121 -10.18 5.49 -5.12
C THR A 121 -10.72 6.48 -4.08
N LEU A 122 -11.86 6.19 -3.46
CA LEU A 122 -12.42 7.02 -2.39
C LEU A 122 -11.51 7.01 -1.15
N GLU A 123 -10.99 5.85 -0.76
CA GLU A 123 -10.05 5.71 0.35
C GLU A 123 -8.76 6.49 0.09
N ALA A 124 -8.17 6.35 -1.11
CA ALA A 124 -6.96 7.06 -1.49
C ALA A 124 -7.18 8.59 -1.52
N ARG A 125 -8.35 9.06 -1.97
CA ARG A 125 -8.73 10.49 -1.88
C ARG A 125 -8.87 10.95 -0.41
N ARG A 126 -9.37 10.11 0.49
CA ARG A 126 -9.46 10.43 1.92
C ARG A 126 -8.07 10.51 2.55
N ALA A 127 -7.15 9.62 2.17
CA ALA A 127 -5.77 9.66 2.65
C ALA A 127 -5.06 10.98 2.26
N LEU A 128 -5.33 11.51 1.07
CA LEU A 128 -4.79 12.78 0.58
C LEU A 128 -5.58 14.02 1.03
N ARG A 129 -6.53 13.88 1.96
CA ARG A 129 -7.37 15.01 2.41
C ARG A 129 -6.54 16.13 3.03
N TRP A 130 -5.50 15.79 3.79
CA TRP A 130 -4.61 16.79 4.39
C TRP A 130 -3.90 17.63 3.31
N LEU A 131 -3.47 16.99 2.23
CA LEU A 131 -2.77 17.66 1.13
C LEU A 131 -3.73 18.55 0.33
N THR A 132 -4.94 18.06 0.04
CA THR A 132 -5.95 18.90 -0.63
C THR A 132 -6.35 20.11 0.20
N ARG A 133 -6.44 19.99 1.54
CA ARG A 133 -6.64 21.14 2.44
C ARG A 133 -5.50 22.13 2.35
N LEU A 134 -4.26 21.67 2.37
CA LEU A 134 -3.08 22.52 2.22
C LEU A 134 -3.09 23.28 0.88
N LEU A 135 -3.44 22.60 -0.23
CA LEU A 135 -3.56 23.23 -1.55
C LEU A 135 -4.66 24.30 -1.57
N GLN A 136 -5.80 24.05 -0.90
CA GLN A 136 -6.87 25.04 -0.74
C GLN A 136 -6.41 26.25 0.06
N GLU A 137 -5.74 26.03 1.20
CA GLU A 137 -5.20 27.10 2.05
C GLU A 137 -4.20 27.98 1.29
N LYS A 138 -3.34 27.37 0.48
CA LYS A 138 -2.38 28.06 -0.39
C LYS A 138 -3.00 28.64 -1.66
N ARG A 139 -4.31 28.48 -1.87
CA ARG A 139 -5.05 28.88 -3.08
C ARG A 139 -4.45 28.33 -4.38
N ILE A 140 -3.85 27.15 -4.32
CA ILE A 140 -3.28 26.47 -5.49
C ILE A 140 -4.40 25.67 -6.18
N PRO A 141 -4.73 25.95 -7.45
CA PRO A 141 -5.72 25.17 -8.18
C PRO A 141 -5.26 23.71 -8.30
N TYR A 142 -6.14 22.77 -7.96
CA TYR A 142 -5.86 21.34 -8.11
C TYR A 142 -7.05 20.60 -8.73
N LYS A 143 -6.77 19.44 -9.31
CA LYS A 143 -7.78 18.53 -9.87
C LYS A 143 -7.36 17.08 -9.69
N TRP A 144 -8.35 16.19 -9.62
CA TRP A 144 -8.13 14.75 -9.70
C TRP A 144 -8.06 14.33 -11.17
N GLY A 145 -6.97 13.68 -11.56
CA GLY A 145 -6.72 13.11 -12.87
C GLY A 145 -6.78 11.57 -12.85
N PHE A 146 -6.71 10.99 -14.05
CA PHE A 146 -6.76 9.55 -14.30
C PHE A 146 -5.35 8.99 -14.61
N SER A 147 -5.02 7.75 -14.24
CA SER A 147 -5.61 6.91 -13.19
C SER A 147 -5.13 7.44 -11.83
N PHE A 148 -6.05 7.61 -10.86
CA PHE A 148 -5.87 8.28 -9.56
C PHE A 148 -4.59 9.14 -9.44
N SER A 149 -4.65 10.40 -9.88
CA SER A 149 -3.56 11.37 -9.71
C SER A 149 -4.08 12.68 -9.14
N LEU A 150 -3.40 13.23 -8.15
CA LEU A 150 -3.64 14.61 -7.72
C LEU A 150 -2.76 15.52 -8.56
N GLN A 151 -3.35 16.46 -9.29
CA GLN A 151 -2.62 17.42 -10.11
C GLN A 151 -2.81 18.81 -9.53
N ALA A 152 -1.72 19.53 -9.26
CA ALA A 152 -1.73 20.91 -8.78
C ALA A 152 -1.09 21.83 -9.82
N ARG A 153 -1.57 23.07 -9.93
CA ARG A 153 -1.04 24.06 -10.87
C ARG A 153 0.03 24.92 -10.19
N VAL A 154 1.29 24.72 -10.59
CA VAL A 154 2.46 25.48 -10.12
C VAL A 154 3.14 26.06 -11.34
N ASP A 155 3.55 27.33 -11.30
CA ASP A 155 4.24 28.02 -12.41
C ASP A 155 3.56 27.86 -13.78
N ASN A 156 2.23 27.94 -13.77
CA ASN A 156 1.36 27.77 -14.95
C ASN A 156 1.34 26.36 -15.57
N ALA A 157 2.03 25.37 -14.98
CA ALA A 157 2.04 23.98 -15.40
C ALA A 157 1.29 23.06 -14.41
N TRP A 158 0.76 21.94 -14.90
CA TRP A 158 0.13 20.93 -14.05
C TRP A 158 1.18 19.91 -13.59
N HIS A 159 1.40 19.83 -12.29
CA HIS A 159 2.30 18.88 -11.67
C HIS A 159 1.52 17.76 -11.00
N VAL A 160 1.90 16.51 -11.29
CA VAL A 160 1.34 15.32 -10.62
C VAL A 160 2.01 15.19 -9.26
N VAL A 161 1.21 15.21 -8.20
CA VAL A 161 1.65 14.90 -6.85
C VAL A 161 1.55 13.39 -6.68
N ARG A 162 2.71 12.73 -6.65
CA ARG A 162 2.86 11.30 -6.36
C ARG A 162 3.32 11.11 -4.92
#